data_AF-B7FXS4-F1
#
_entry.id   AF-B7FXS4-F1
#
_cell.length_a   1.000
_cell.length_b   1.000
_cell.length_c   1.000
_cell.angle_alpha   90.00
_cell.angle_beta   90.00
_cell.angle_gamma   90.00
#
_symmetry.space_group_name_H-M   'P 1'
#
loop_
_entity.id
_entity.type
_entity.pdbx_description
1 polymer ?
#
loop_
_entity_poly.entity_id
_entity_poly.type
_entity_poly.pdbx_seq_one_letter_code
_entity_poly.pdbx_strand_id
1 'polypeptide(L)'
;MTKEPKSSGGLKGLLQRTGKFFYTTGVYARDKGSTAFKWGYQVGGQVAFAVATTSMVMLMPLLFEIAREGQMLESERAQVKDYKGRGYSDRQLQELGFSEAALHTPSVASLNKK
;
A
#
# COMPACT_ATOMS: atom_id res chain seq x y z
N MET A 1 26.23 -17.62 72.34
CA MET A 1 25.21 -16.57 72.13
C MET A 1 24.91 -16.50 70.64
N THR A 2 24.14 -17.46 70.13
CA THR A 2 23.85 -17.64 68.71
C THR A 2 22.67 -16.76 68.33
N LYS A 3 22.91 -15.72 67.51
CA LYS A 3 21.85 -14.87 66.96
C LYS A 3 21.11 -15.66 65.88
N GLU A 4 19.90 -16.10 66.17
CA GLU A 4 19.03 -16.66 65.15
C GLU A 4 18.62 -15.58 64.13
N PRO A 5 18.53 -15.92 62.83
CA PRO A 5 18.02 -15.01 61.82
C PRO A 5 16.53 -14.76 62.10
N LYS A 6 16.17 -13.50 62.40
CA LYS A 6 14.78 -13.07 62.50
C LYS A 6 14.05 -13.41 61.20
N SER A 7 13.24 -14.46 61.26
CA SER A 7 12.29 -14.90 60.26
C SER A 7 11.42 -13.72 59.79
N SER A 8 11.69 -13.20 58.59
CA SER A 8 10.73 -12.39 57.83
C SER A 8 9.82 -13.30 56.99
N GLY A 9 9.44 -14.45 57.55
CA GLY A 9 8.63 -15.47 56.90
C GLY A 9 7.15 -15.19 57.09
N GLY A 10 6.54 -14.52 56.11
CA GLY A 10 5.08 -14.33 56.06
C GLY A 10 4.65 -13.61 54.78
N LEU A 11 3.33 -13.43 54.58
CA LEU A 11 2.72 -12.81 53.39
C LEU A 11 3.42 -11.51 52.93
N LYS A 12 4.01 -10.74 53.85
CA LYS A 12 4.77 -9.52 53.55
C LYS A 12 6.05 -9.81 52.75
N GLY A 13 6.76 -10.89 53.06
CA GLY A 13 7.91 -11.36 52.29
C GLY A 13 7.49 -11.87 50.90
N LEU A 14 6.33 -12.51 50.80
CA LEU A 14 5.74 -12.95 49.53
C LEU A 14 5.32 -11.76 48.65
N LEU A 15 4.65 -10.74 49.21
CA LEU A 15 4.24 -9.50 48.53
C LEU A 15 5.43 -8.63 48.11
N GLN A 16 6.47 -8.55 48.95
CA GLN A 16 7.68 -7.81 48.62
C GLN A 16 8.49 -8.51 47.52
N ARG A 17 8.43 -9.86 47.47
CA ARG A 17 9.06 -10.65 46.41
C ARG A 17 8.28 -10.53 45.10
N THR A 18 6.95 -10.66 45.12
CA THR A 18 6.10 -10.49 43.92
C THR A 18 6.15 -9.06 43.39
N GLY A 19 6.10 -8.04 44.24
CA GLY A 19 6.24 -6.64 43.82
C GLY A 19 7.57 -6.35 43.12
N LYS A 20 8.68 -6.93 43.61
CA LYS A 20 9.97 -6.89 42.89
C LYS A 20 9.90 -7.64 41.57
N PHE A 21 9.30 -8.82 41.49
CA PHE A 21 9.12 -9.52 40.22
C PHE A 21 8.30 -8.70 39.22
N PHE A 22 7.18 -8.10 39.60
CA PHE A 22 6.37 -7.27 38.70
C PHE A 22 7.12 -6.03 38.21
N TYR A 23 7.85 -5.34 39.08
CA TYR A 23 8.65 -4.19 38.69
C TYR A 23 9.79 -4.58 37.73
N THR A 24 10.56 -5.62 38.08
CA THR A 24 11.70 -6.07 37.26
C THR A 24 11.23 -6.64 35.92
N THR A 25 10.13 -7.39 35.90
CA THR A 25 9.53 -7.93 34.67
C THR A 25 8.90 -6.82 33.84
N GLY A 26 8.28 -5.81 34.47
CA GLY A 26 7.69 -4.66 33.78
C GLY A 26 8.74 -3.76 33.12
N VAL A 27 9.86 -3.50 33.81
CA VAL A 27 10.99 -2.74 33.23
C VAL A 27 11.67 -3.56 32.13
N TYR A 28 11.87 -4.87 32.33
CA TYR A 28 12.44 -5.74 31.29
C TYR A 28 11.54 -5.85 30.06
N ALA A 29 10.22 -5.96 30.24
CA ALA A 29 9.25 -5.97 29.15
C ALA A 29 9.19 -4.62 28.43
N ARG A 30 9.33 -3.50 29.15
CA ARG A 30 9.41 -2.16 28.57
C ARG A 30 10.69 -1.97 27.76
N ASP A 31 11.84 -2.41 28.27
CA ASP A 31 13.13 -2.29 27.57
C ASP A 31 13.20 -3.23 26.37
N LYS A 32 12.77 -4.48 26.51
CA LYS A 32 12.72 -5.44 25.39
C LYS A 32 11.66 -5.06 24.36
N GLY A 33 10.48 -4.62 24.80
CA GLY A 33 9.40 -4.18 23.93
C GLY A 33 9.77 -2.92 23.15
N SER A 34 10.40 -1.93 23.79
CA SER A 34 10.87 -0.74 23.10
C SER A 34 12.04 -1.02 22.14
N THR A 35 12.92 -1.97 22.48
CA THR A 35 14.02 -2.39 21.59
C THR A 35 13.50 -3.18 20.39
N ALA A 36 12.56 -4.11 20.59
CA ALA A 36 11.93 -4.88 19.52
C ALA A 36 11.09 -3.98 18.60
N PHE A 37 10.38 -3.00 19.16
CA PHE A 37 9.62 -2.01 18.39
C PHE A 37 10.54 -1.12 17.56
N LYS A 38 11.65 -0.63 18.14
CA LYS A 38 12.65 0.16 17.40
C LYS A 38 13.26 -0.65 16.25
N TRP A 39 13.57 -1.93 16.49
CA TRP A 39 14.10 -2.81 15.45
C TRP A 39 13.08 -3.09 14.35
N GLY A 40 11.84 -3.40 14.72
CA GLY A 40 10.74 -3.59 13.78
C GLY A 40 10.44 -2.34 12.95
N TYR A 41 10.56 -1.15 13.54
CA TYR A 41 10.40 0.11 12.81
C TYR A 41 11.57 0.39 11.86
N GLN A 42 12.81 0.11 12.26
CA GLN A 42 13.99 0.27 11.41
C GLN A 42 13.98 -0.69 10.22
N VAL A 43 13.71 -1.98 10.47
CA VAL A 43 13.65 -3.01 9.43
C VAL A 43 12.40 -2.86 8.58
N GLY A 44 11.25 -2.61 9.22
CA GLY A 44 9.98 -2.38 8.53
C GLY A 44 10.01 -1.14 7.65
N GLY A 45 10.66 -0.06 8.10
CA GLY A 45 10.85 1.16 7.32
C GLY A 45 11.68 0.93 6.06
N GLN A 46 12.77 0.15 6.15
CA GLN A 46 13.60 -0.18 4.99
C GLN A 46 12.86 -1.05 3.98
N VAL A 47 12.12 -2.07 4.45
CA VAL A 47 11.33 -2.94 3.57
C VAL A 47 10.19 -2.17 2.92
N ALA A 48 9.44 -1.37 3.68
CA ALA A 48 8.37 -0.54 3.15
C ALA A 48 8.90 0.47 2.12
N PHE A 49 10.05 1.08 2.38
CA PHE A 49 10.70 1.99 1.43
C PHE A 49 11.11 1.26 0.15
N ALA A 50 11.74 0.09 0.26
CA ALA A 50 12.13 -0.71 -0.90
C ALA A 50 10.91 -1.14 -1.74
N VAL A 51 9.82 -1.56 -1.10
CA VAL A 51 8.58 -1.91 -1.79
C VAL A 51 7.96 -0.69 -2.46
N ALA A 52 7.92 0.46 -1.79
CA ALA A 52 7.37 1.69 -2.33
C ALA A 52 8.16 2.22 -3.53
N THR A 53 9.48 2.21 -3.46
CA THR A 53 10.32 2.68 -4.58
C THR A 53 10.26 1.70 -5.76
N THR A 54 10.28 0.40 -5.49
CA THR A 54 10.16 -0.63 -6.53
C THR A 54 8.79 -0.55 -7.21
N SER A 55 7.71 -0.40 -6.44
CA SER A 55 6.37 -0.28 -7.00
C SER A 55 6.20 1.03 -7.78
N MET A 56 6.78 2.15 -7.32
CA MET A 56 6.78 3.40 -8.07
C MET A 56 7.48 3.26 -9.42
N VAL A 57 8.68 2.67 -9.45
CA VAL A 57 9.43 2.49 -10.71
C VAL A 57 8.72 1.54 -11.67
N MET A 58 8.09 0.47 -11.16
CA MET A 58 7.44 -0.53 -12.00
C MET A 58 6.03 -0.13 -12.45
N LEU A 59 5.25 0.50 -11.57
CA LEU A 59 3.84 0.80 -11.84
C LEU A 59 3.63 2.17 -12.48
N MET A 60 4.45 3.18 -12.17
CA MET A 60 4.24 4.53 -12.71
C MET A 60 4.33 4.58 -14.25
N PRO A 61 5.28 3.90 -14.92
CA PRO A 61 5.31 3.86 -16.38
C PRO A 61 4.03 3.29 -16.97
N LEU A 62 3.52 2.20 -16.39
CA LEU A 62 2.28 1.55 -16.84
C LEU A 62 1.05 2.44 -16.65
N LEU A 63 0.95 3.13 -15.50
CA LEU A 63 -0.15 4.06 -15.24
C LEU A 63 -0.16 5.22 -16.24
N PHE A 64 1.02 5.76 -16.58
CA PHE A 64 1.12 6.81 -17.58
C PHE A 64 0.82 6.33 -18.99
N GLU A 65 1.21 5.12 -19.34
CA GLU A 65 0.89 4.53 -20.63
C GLU A 65 -0.62 4.35 -20.79
N ILE A 66 -1.30 3.78 -19.79
CA ILE A 66 -2.78 3.64 -19.80
C ILE A 66 -3.48 5.01 -19.88
N ALA A 67 -3.03 5.98 -19.08
CA ALA A 67 -3.61 7.32 -19.11
C ALA A 67 -3.42 7.99 -20.49
N ARG A 68 -2.25 7.83 -21.08
CA ARG A 68 -1.93 8.32 -22.42
C ARG A 68 -2.77 7.63 -23.50
N GLU A 69 -2.92 6.32 -23.45
CA GLU A 69 -3.78 5.56 -24.36
C GLU A 69 -5.24 6.01 -24.26
N GLY A 70 -5.73 6.26 -23.04
CA GLY A 70 -7.07 6.79 -22.81
C GLY A 70 -7.30 8.14 -23.49
N GLN A 71 -6.36 9.08 -23.32
CA GLN A 71 -6.42 10.40 -23.97
C GLN A 71 -6.32 10.31 -25.49
N MET A 72 -5.43 9.44 -26.00
CA MET A 72 -5.29 9.20 -27.44
C MET A 72 -6.61 8.68 -28.03
N LEU A 73 -7.22 7.68 -27.41
CA LEU A 73 -8.51 7.13 -27.84
C LEU A 73 -9.64 8.16 -27.84
N GLU A 74 -9.69 9.03 -26.84
CA GLU A 74 -10.68 10.11 -26.80
C GLU A 74 -10.48 11.11 -27.94
N SER A 75 -9.23 11.46 -28.25
CA SER A 75 -8.90 12.32 -29.38
C SER A 75 -9.21 11.67 -30.74
N GLU A 76 -8.97 10.37 -30.90
CA GLU A 76 -9.32 9.63 -32.11
C GLU A 76 -10.84 9.57 -32.28
N ARG A 77 -11.59 9.35 -31.20
CA ARG A 77 -13.07 9.33 -31.25
C ARG A 77 -13.65 10.67 -31.70
N ALA A 78 -13.08 11.77 -31.23
CA ALA A 78 -13.50 13.10 -31.68
C ALA A 78 -13.29 13.26 -33.19
N GLN A 79 -12.13 12.85 -33.70
CA GLN A 79 -11.83 12.90 -35.14
C GLN A 79 -12.73 11.98 -35.95
N VAL A 80 -12.94 10.73 -35.50
CA VAL A 80 -13.84 9.76 -36.12
C VAL A 80 -15.25 10.34 -36.22
N LYS A 81 -15.74 11.01 -35.17
CA LYS A 81 -17.06 11.66 -35.19
C LYS A 81 -17.15 12.75 -36.26
N ASP A 82 -16.09 13.55 -36.41
CA ASP A 82 -16.03 14.59 -37.44
C ASP A 82 -16.01 14.00 -38.86
N TYR A 83 -15.23 12.93 -39.09
CA TYR A 83 -15.21 12.26 -40.39
C TYR A 83 -16.53 11.54 -40.70
N LYS A 84 -17.17 10.91 -39.71
CA LYS A 84 -18.52 10.34 -39.87
C LYS A 84 -19.54 11.42 -40.23
N GLY A 85 -19.44 12.60 -39.61
CA GLY A 85 -20.25 13.78 -39.97
C GLY A 85 -20.04 14.26 -41.41
N ARG A 86 -18.88 13.97 -42.00
CA ARG A 86 -18.56 14.24 -43.41
C ARG A 86 -18.97 13.11 -44.36
N GLY A 87 -19.54 12.02 -43.85
CA GLY A 87 -20.03 10.89 -44.64
C GLY A 87 -19.01 9.78 -44.92
N TYR A 88 -17.87 9.77 -44.22
CA TYR A 88 -16.90 8.67 -44.34
C TYR A 88 -17.46 7.37 -43.74
N SER A 89 -17.27 6.26 -44.47
CA SER A 89 -17.65 4.92 -44.02
C SER A 89 -16.63 4.33 -43.02
N ASP A 90 -17.08 3.42 -42.15
CA ASP A 90 -16.22 2.77 -41.15
C ASP A 90 -15.01 2.06 -41.77
N ARG A 91 -15.18 1.46 -42.96
CA ARG A 91 -14.08 0.82 -43.70
C ARG A 91 -13.01 1.83 -44.12
N GLN A 92 -13.42 3.00 -44.60
CA GLN A 92 -12.48 4.07 -44.97
C GLN A 92 -11.76 4.63 -43.74
N LEU A 93 -12.44 4.73 -42.60
CA LEU A 93 -11.83 5.16 -41.35
C LEU A 93 -10.82 4.15 -40.82
N GLN A 94 -11.09 2.86 -41.00
CA GLN A 94 -10.14 1.81 -40.68
C GLN A 94 -8.93 1.83 -41.61
N GLU A 95 -9.14 2.10 -42.92
CA GLU A 95 -8.05 2.30 -43.90
C GLU A 95 -7.21 3.55 -43.59
N LEU A 96 -7.79 4.57 -42.95
CA LEU A 96 -7.08 5.75 -42.43
C LEU A 96 -6.26 5.46 -41.16
N GLY A 97 -6.38 4.26 -40.60
CA GLY A 97 -5.59 3.82 -39.45
C GLY A 97 -6.18 4.15 -38.08
N PHE A 98 -7.47 4.54 -38.01
CA PHE A 98 -8.14 4.72 -36.72
C PHE A 98 -8.29 3.38 -35.99
N SER A 99 -8.11 3.39 -34.67
CA SER A 99 -8.25 2.19 -33.87
C SER A 99 -9.69 1.67 -33.83
N GLU A 100 -9.89 0.35 -33.81
CA GLU A 100 -11.23 -0.23 -33.70
C GLU A 100 -11.94 0.20 -32.40
N ALA A 101 -11.18 0.43 -31.34
CA ALA A 101 -11.68 0.93 -30.06
C ALA A 101 -12.21 2.38 -30.16
N ALA A 102 -11.71 3.19 -31.10
CA ALA A 102 -12.28 4.49 -31.44
C ALA A 102 -13.52 4.39 -32.34
N LEU A 103 -13.57 3.40 -33.24
CA LEU A 103 -14.66 3.22 -34.21
C LEU A 103 -15.94 2.62 -33.61
N HIS A 104 -15.80 1.61 -32.75
CA HIS A 104 -16.91 0.74 -32.34
C HIS A 104 -17.35 0.89 -30.88
N THR A 105 -16.56 1.56 -30.03
CA THR A 105 -16.94 1.71 -28.62
C THR A 105 -17.68 3.03 -28.40
N PRO A 106 -18.99 3.02 -28.09
CA PRO A 106 -19.73 4.24 -27.83
C PRO A 106 -19.24 4.90 -26.53
N SER A 107 -19.13 6.23 -26.53
CA SER A 107 -18.64 7.06 -25.41
C SER A 107 -19.34 6.81 -24.07
N VAL A 108 -20.56 6.26 -24.09
CA VAL A 108 -21.37 5.98 -22.89
C VAL A 108 -21.13 4.58 -22.30
N ALA A 109 -20.56 3.64 -23.06
CA ALA A 109 -20.31 2.27 -22.58
C ALA A 109 -19.02 2.16 -21.73
N SER A 110 -18.10 3.12 -21.83
CA SER A 110 -16.89 3.18 -20.99
C SER A 110 -17.16 3.60 -19.54
N LEU A 111 -18.34 4.15 -19.24
CA LEU A 111 -18.71 4.61 -17.89
C LEU A 111 -19.22 3.51 -16.97
N ASN A 112 -19.47 2.29 -17.46
CA ASN A 112 -20.21 1.27 -16.73
C ASN A 112 -19.49 -0.08 -16.55
N LYS A 113 -18.15 -0.09 -16.50
CA LYS A 113 -17.40 -1.22 -15.95
C LYS A 113 -17.03 -0.89 -14.49
N LYS A 114 -17.94 -1.21 -13.58
CA LYS A 114 -17.65 -1.39 -12.14
C LYS A 114 -17.39 -2.87 -11.87
#